data_AF-A0A9Q0TAY8-F1
#
_entry.id   AF-A0A9Q0TAY8-F1
#
_cell.length_a   1.000
_cell.length_b   1.000
_cell.length_c   1.000
_cell.angle_alpha   90.00
_cell.angle_beta   90.00
_cell.angle_gamma   90.00
#
_symmetry.space_group_name_H-M   'P 1'
#
loop_
_entity.id
_entity.type
_entity.pdbx_description
1 polymer ?
#
loop_
_entity_poly.entity_id
_entity_poly.type
_entity_poly.pdbx_seq_one_letter_code
_entity_poly.pdbx_strand_id
1 'polypeptide(L)' 'MSGLGSHERFLCRLTISSLNLLKVVSEQEGCTIEELNAGRLCDWFLKDKLKREQNIESAVLQWDDPELQF' A
#
# COMPACT_ATOMS: atom_id res chain seq x y z
N MET A 1 16.06 5.78 -21.62
CA MET A 1 14.69 6.32 -21.54
C MET A 1 13.73 5.17 -21.81
N SER A 2 12.80 4.87 -20.90
CA SER A 2 11.78 3.84 -21.18
C SER A 2 10.92 4.31 -22.35
N GLY A 3 10.75 3.47 -23.37
CA GLY A 3 9.97 3.77 -24.58
C GLY A 3 8.45 3.84 -24.35
N LEU A 4 8.03 4.07 -23.10
CA LEU A 4 6.62 4.11 -22.68
C LEU A 4 6.11 5.54 -22.70
N GLY A 5 4.87 5.73 -23.14
CA GLY A 5 4.14 6.99 -23.04
C GLY A 5 3.85 7.40 -21.59
N SER A 6 3.37 8.63 -21.39
CA SER A 6 3.07 9.17 -20.05
C SER A 6 2.06 8.32 -19.26
N HIS A 7 0.99 7.89 -19.93
CA HIS A 7 -0.05 7.04 -19.33
C HIS A 7 0.50 5.66 -18.94
N GLU A 8 1.27 5.03 -19.82
CA GLU A 8 1.87 3.72 -19.57
C GLU A 8 2.90 3.78 -18.42
N ARG A 9 3.66 4.87 -18.31
CA ARG A 9 4.56 5.09 -17.16
C ARG A 9 3.77 5.23 -15.86
N PHE A 10 2.63 5.92 -15.88
CA PHE A 10 1.76 6.01 -14.70
C PHE A 10 1.23 4.63 -14.31
N LEU A 11 0.67 3.88 -15.27
CA LEU A 11 0.16 2.53 -15.03
C LEU A 11 1.26 1.59 -14.51
N CYS A 12 2.48 1.69 -15.06
CA CYS A 12 3.62 0.89 -14.61
C CYS A 12 3.97 1.21 -13.15
N ARG A 13 4.05 2.50 -12.77
CA ARG A 13 4.27 2.90 -11.37
C ARG A 13 3.14 2.42 -10.47
N LEU A 14 1.89 2.62 -10.86
CA LEU A 14 0.72 2.17 -10.11
C LEU A 14 0.77 0.66 -9.86
N THR A 15 1.02 -0.12 -10.90
CA THR A 15 1.09 -1.59 -10.83
C THR A 15 2.19 -2.05 -9.88
N ILE A 16 3.40 -1.48 -10.02
CA ILE A 16 4.54 -1.83 -9.15
C ILE A 16 4.25 -1.44 -7.69
N SER A 17 3.72 -0.23 -7.47
CA SER A 17 3.35 0.24 -6.13
C SER A 17 2.30 -0.65 -5.48
N SER A 18 1.25 -1.06 -6.22
CA SER A 18 0.24 -1.98 -5.71
C SER A 18 0.83 -3.34 -5.34
N LEU A 19 1.69 -3.93 -6.19
CA LEU A 19 2.33 -5.21 -5.90
C LEU A 19 3.24 -5.14 -4.67
N ASN A 20 3.99 -4.05 -4.52
CA ASN A 20 4.87 -3.86 -3.35
C ASN A 20 4.07 -3.76 -2.06
N LEU A 21 2.92 -3.05 -2.07
CA LEU A 21 2.05 -2.99 -0.90
C LEU A 21 1.49 -4.39 -0.57
N LEU A 22 1.01 -5.15 -1.56
CA LEU A 22 0.49 -6.50 -1.34
C LEU A 22 1.53 -7.42 -0.70
N LYS A 23 2.81 -7.32 -1.09
CA LYS A 23 3.92 -8.06 -0.45
C LYS A 23 4.07 -7.71 1.03
N VAL A 24 4.01 -6.42 1.37
CA VAL A 24 4.10 -5.97 2.77
C VAL A 24 2.92 -6.48 3.58
N VAL A 25 1.70 -6.42 3.02
CA VAL A 25 0.50 -6.94 3.69
C VAL A 25 0.62 -8.45 3.93
N SER A 26 1.02 -9.22 2.91
CA SER A 26 1.16 -10.67 3.04
C SER A 26 2.19 -11.07 4.10
N GLU A 27 3.32 -10.34 4.16
CA GLU A 27 4.36 -10.57 5.16
C GLU A 27 3.85 -10.27 6.58
N GLN A 28 3.14 -9.15 6.78
CA GLN A 28 2.62 -8.76 8.10
C GLN A 28 1.47 -9.64 8.59
N GLU A 29 0.64 -10.15 7.67
CA GLU A 29 -0.47 -11.06 8.00
C GLU A 29 -0.03 -12.53 8.01
N GLY A 30 1.25 -12.82 7.73
CA GLY A 30 1.81 -14.17 7.77
C GLY A 30 1.19 -15.14 6.78
N CYS A 31 0.77 -14.65 5.61
CA CYS A 31 0.18 -15.46 4.54
C CYS A 31 0.88 -15.23 3.19
N THR A 32 0.58 -16.06 2.21
CA THR A 32 0.99 -15.83 0.82
C THR A 32 0.18 -14.70 0.19
N ILE A 33 0.67 -14.13 -0.93
CA ILE A 33 -0.05 -13.07 -1.64
C ILE A 33 -1.35 -13.62 -2.25
N GLU A 34 -1.34 -14.88 -2.68
CA GLU A 34 -2.46 -15.61 -3.27
C GLU A 34 -3.62 -15.81 -2.28
N GLU A 35 -3.33 -15.80 -0.98
CA GLU A 35 -4.33 -15.91 0.09
C GLU A 35 -4.95 -14.55 0.47
N LEU A 36 -4.39 -13.44 -0.01
CA LEU A 36 -4.95 -12.12 0.22
C LEU A 36 -6.30 -12.00 -0.50
N ASN A 37 -7.27 -11.46 0.22
CA ASN A 37 -8.58 -11.11 -0.31
C ASN A 37 -9.01 -9.74 0.23
N ALA A 38 -10.11 -9.22 -0.29
CA ALA A 38 -10.61 -7.89 0.09
C ALA A 38 -10.80 -7.73 1.60
N GLY A 39 -11.31 -8.77 2.30
CA GLY A 39 -11.51 -8.74 3.75
C GLY A 39 -10.18 -8.57 4.50
N ARG A 40 -9.19 -9.40 4.19
CA ARG A 40 -7.84 -9.30 4.80
C ARG A 40 -7.17 -7.96 4.53
N LEU A 41 -7.33 -7.44 3.32
CA LEU A 41 -6.80 -6.11 2.96
C LEU A 41 -7.48 -5.02 3.80
N CYS A 42 -8.81 -5.01 3.87
CA CYS A 42 -9.56 -4.05 4.68
C CYS A 42 -9.15 -4.10 6.16
N ASP A 43 -9.04 -5.29 6.73
CA ASP A 43 -8.60 -5.48 8.12
C ASP A 43 -7.19 -4.95 8.33
N TRP A 44 -6.27 -5.24 7.40
CA TRP A 44 -4.90 -4.73 7.47
C TRP A 44 -4.85 -3.21 7.37
N PHE A 45 -5.61 -2.58 6.47
CA PHE A 45 -5.68 -1.11 6.37
C PHE A 45 -6.14 -0.47 7.69
N LEU A 46 -7.14 -1.06 8.36
CA LEU A 46 -7.59 -0.59 9.67
C LEU A 46 -6.49 -0.73 10.74
N LYS A 47 -5.80 -1.88 10.77
CA LYS A 47 -4.66 -2.09 11.70
C LYS A 47 -3.53 -1.09 11.44
N ASP A 48 -3.18 -0.84 10.18
CA ASP A 48 -2.11 0.08 9.80
C ASP A 48 -2.45 1.53 10.20
N LYS A 49 -3.71 1.94 10.02
CA LYS A 49 -4.21 3.23 10.51
C LYS A 49 -4.11 3.34 12.04
N LEU A 50 -4.51 2.29 12.78
CA LEU A 50 -4.39 2.28 14.24
C LEU A 50 -2.95 2.35 14.73
N LYS A 51 -1.99 1.74 14.00
CA LYS A 51 -0.55 1.88 14.30
C LYS A 51 -0.13 3.35 14.22
N ARG A 52 -0.57 4.08 13.19
CA ARG A 52 -0.29 5.51 13.01
C ARG A 52 -0.75 6.36 14.20
N GLU A 53 -1.92 6.04 14.75
CA GLU A 53 -2.50 6.74 15.91
C GLU A 53 -1.69 6.51 17.18
N GLN A 54 -1.08 5.33 17.34
CA GLN A 54 -0.21 4.99 18.47
C GLN A 54 1.21 5.56 18.31
N ASN A 55 1.76 5.47 17.09
CA ASN A 55 3.06 6.04 16.74
C ASN A 55 3.08 6.41 15.26
N ILE A 56 3.37 7.69 15.00
CA ILE A 56 3.40 8.32 13.67
C ILE A 56 4.26 7.54 12.66
N GLU A 57 5.39 7.01 13.08
CA GLU A 57 6.37 6.36 12.18
C GLU A 57 6.17 4.84 12.06
N SER A 58 5.16 4.27 12.74
CA SER A 58 4.98 2.83 12.82
C SER A 58 4.03 2.24 11.76
N ALA A 59 3.28 3.10 11.07
CA ALA A 59 2.42 2.70 9.97
C ALA A 59 3.22 2.58 8.67
N VAL A 60 2.86 1.60 7.84
CA VAL A 60 3.43 1.43 6.49
C VAL A 60 2.96 2.54 5.57
N LEU A 61 1.69 2.94 5.69
CA LEU A 61 1.13 4.03 4.89
C LEU A 61 1.27 5.37 5.60
N GLN A 62 1.50 6.40 4.79
CA GLN A 62 1.45 7.79 5.23
C GLN A 62 -0.02 8.23 5.25
N TRP A 63 -0.73 7.85 6.30
CA TRP A 63 -2.10 8.29 6.55
C TRP A 63 -2.15 9.79 6.81
N ASP A 64 -3.20 10.44 6.29
CA ASP A 64 -3.54 11.85 6.54
C ASP A 64 -2.36 12.81 6.32
N ASP A 65 -1.64 12.63 5.23
CA ASP A 65 -0.54 13.51 4.84
C ASP A 65 -1.06 14.94 4.62
N PRO A 66 -0.69 15.92 5.47
CA PRO A 66 -1.17 17.29 5.35
C PRO A 66 -0.67 18.00 4.09
N GLU A 67 0.33 17.44 3.39
CA GLU A 67 0.81 17.93 2.09
C GLU A 67 -0.01 17.40 0.90
N LEU A 68 -0.79 16.33 1.10
CA LEU A 68 -1.77 15.84 0.12
C LEU A 68 -3.07 16.67 0.23
N GLN A 69 -3.01 17.91 -0.25
CA GLN A 69 -4.22 18.68 -0.57
C GLN A 69 -4.78 18.16 -1.90
N PHE A 70 -5.85 17.36 -1.83
CA PHE A 70 -6.66 16.99 -3.00
C PHE A 70 -7.49 18.18 -3.50
#